data_AF-A0A1G3GQ08-F1
#
_entry.id   AF-A0A1G3GQ08-F1
#
_cell.length_a   1.000
_cell.length_b   1.000
_cell.length_c   1.000
_cell.angle_alpha   90.00
_cell.angle_beta   90.00
_cell.angle_gamma   90.00
#
_symmetry.space_group_name_H-M   'P 1'
#
loop_
_entity.id
_entity.type
_entity.pdbx_description
1 polymer ?
#
loop_
_entity_poly.entity_id
_entity_poly.type
_entity_poly.pdbx_seq_one_letter_code
_entity_poly.pdbx_strand_id
1 'polypeptide(L)'
;MRAISMTNSLDPTARQDVLHPDLLARLQNMMMYLQLPEGGVKTAFPDEISCRDRFIAIRWPDGVCCPACGDHSVNMLPKRDLFQCRQCRKQFSPTSGTQLHRTRLSVLMWLFATEAVIQWNAQRYMYGEITIDALGKRLGIHTEAALRVRRIVSHDISVNGSGLLRRAVCTRDPDVPRAIQPWTSQHFQWAKAKVSPGVGPALI
;
A
#
# COMPACT_ATOMS: atom_id res chain seq x y z
N MET A 1 13.94 -7.19 55.32
CA MET A 1 12.46 -7.27 55.28
C MET A 1 11.89 -5.91 54.87
N ARG A 2 11.39 -5.79 53.64
CA ARG A 2 10.26 -4.93 53.22
C ARG A 2 10.00 -5.24 51.74
N ALA A 3 9.02 -6.10 51.51
CA ALA A 3 8.49 -6.38 50.18
C ALA A 3 7.58 -5.21 49.78
N ILE A 4 7.89 -4.54 48.67
CA ILE A 4 7.01 -3.56 48.05
C ILE A 4 6.19 -4.33 47.01
N SER A 5 5.00 -4.77 47.42
CA SER A 5 3.97 -5.24 46.49
C SER A 5 3.39 -4.03 45.76
N MET A 6 3.78 -3.82 44.49
CA MET A 6 3.04 -2.95 43.59
C MET A 6 1.97 -3.79 42.90
N THR A 7 0.76 -3.77 43.47
CA THR A 7 -0.43 -4.36 42.87
C THR A 7 -0.82 -3.56 41.64
N ASN A 8 -0.51 -4.10 40.46
CA ASN A 8 -0.99 -3.63 39.17
C ASN A 8 -2.50 -3.85 39.11
N SER A 9 -3.27 -2.77 39.30
CA SER A 9 -4.73 -2.80 39.29
C SER A 9 -5.19 -2.50 37.85
N LEU A 10 -5.37 -3.54 37.04
CA LEU A 10 -6.01 -3.44 35.74
C LEU A 10 -7.53 -3.30 35.95
N ASP A 11 -8.08 -2.17 35.54
CA ASP A 11 -9.53 -1.90 35.55
C ASP A 11 -10.26 -2.88 34.60
N PRO A 12 -11.20 -3.71 35.08
CA PRO A 12 -11.91 -4.69 34.26
C PRO A 12 -13.02 -4.09 33.36
N THR A 13 -13.29 -2.78 33.45
CA THR A 13 -14.43 -2.13 32.77
C THR A 13 -14.07 -1.43 31.46
N ALA A 14 -12.80 -1.39 31.06
CA ALA A 14 -12.40 -0.99 29.72
C ALA A 14 -12.80 -2.08 28.72
N ARG A 15 -14.10 -2.15 28.36
CA ARG A 15 -14.54 -2.86 27.16
C ARG A 15 -13.73 -2.29 25.99
N GLN A 16 -12.73 -3.05 25.55
CA GLN A 16 -12.06 -2.75 24.28
C GLN A 16 -13.17 -2.70 23.24
N ASP A 17 -13.36 -1.53 22.63
CA ASP A 17 -14.27 -1.29 21.51
C ASP A 17 -13.70 -2.03 20.29
N VAL A 18 -13.79 -3.37 20.32
CA VAL A 18 -13.31 -4.24 19.27
C VAL A 18 -14.26 -4.11 18.10
N LEU A 19 -13.79 -3.47 17.04
CA LEU A 19 -14.52 -3.38 15.79
C LEU A 19 -14.80 -4.78 15.22
N HIS A 20 -16.03 -4.97 14.72
CA HIS A 20 -16.36 -6.13 13.90
C HIS A 20 -15.39 -6.23 12.71
N PRO A 21 -14.95 -7.44 12.29
CA PRO A 21 -13.97 -7.60 11.22
C PRO A 21 -14.28 -6.83 9.92
N ASP A 22 -15.55 -6.78 9.52
CA ASP A 22 -15.97 -6.01 8.34
C ASP A 22 -15.78 -4.50 8.50
N LEU A 23 -16.01 -3.97 9.70
CA LEU A 23 -15.78 -2.55 9.99
C LEU A 23 -14.28 -2.24 10.06
N LEU A 24 -13.47 -3.16 10.58
CA LEU A 24 -12.02 -3.04 10.58
C LEU A 24 -11.46 -2.99 9.15
N ALA A 25 -11.93 -3.89 8.26
CA ALA A 25 -11.54 -3.90 6.85
C ALA A 25 -11.95 -2.60 6.14
N ARG A 26 -13.15 -2.08 6.43
CA ARG A 26 -13.60 -0.78 5.90
C ARG A 26 -12.75 0.38 6.41
N LEU A 27 -12.45 0.41 7.72
CA LEU A 27 -11.55 1.40 8.30
C LEU A 27 -10.18 1.35 7.65
N GLN A 28 -9.59 0.16 7.50
CA GLN A 28 -8.32 -0.01 6.83
C GLN A 28 -8.33 0.56 5.40
N ASN A 29 -9.38 0.29 4.61
CA ASN A 29 -9.52 0.85 3.27
C ASN A 29 -9.62 2.38 3.26
N MET A 30 -10.39 2.96 4.18
CA MET A 30 -10.50 4.42 4.33
C MET A 30 -9.16 5.04 4.74
N MET A 31 -8.45 4.43 5.69
CA MET A 31 -7.12 4.91 6.10
C MET A 31 -6.11 4.86 4.97
N MET A 32 -6.05 3.77 4.20
CA MET A 32 -5.17 3.69 3.03
C MET A 32 -5.48 4.79 2.01
N TYR A 33 -6.76 5.12 1.78
CA TYR A 33 -7.15 6.20 0.90
C TYR A 33 -6.71 7.57 1.42
N LEU A 34 -6.88 7.86 2.70
CA LEU A 34 -6.45 9.13 3.32
C LEU A 34 -4.92 9.30 3.30
N GLN A 35 -4.17 8.20 3.16
CA GLN A 35 -2.71 8.20 3.03
C GLN A 35 -2.22 8.40 1.58
N LEU A 36 -3.10 8.34 0.57
CA LEU A 36 -2.71 8.60 -0.83
C LEU A 36 -2.28 10.07 -1.01
N PRO A 37 -1.26 10.35 -1.84
CA PRO A 37 -0.79 11.71 -2.08
C PRO A 37 -1.91 12.62 -2.57
N GLU A 38 -1.83 13.90 -2.21
CA GLU A 38 -2.75 14.91 -2.75
C GLU A 38 -2.58 15.03 -4.27
N GLY A 39 -3.68 15.03 -5.01
CA GLY A 39 -3.66 14.97 -6.48
C GLY A 39 -3.29 13.60 -7.07
N GLY A 40 -2.95 12.61 -6.23
CA GLY A 40 -2.70 11.23 -6.62
C GLY A 40 -1.25 10.93 -7.04
N VAL A 41 -0.99 9.66 -7.36
CA VAL A 41 0.36 9.15 -7.66
C VAL A 41 0.98 9.92 -8.82
N LYS A 42 0.21 10.26 -9.85
CA LYS A 42 0.69 11.05 -11.00
C LYS A 42 1.21 12.44 -10.60
N THR A 43 0.66 13.06 -9.57
CA THR A 43 1.14 14.36 -9.09
C THR A 43 2.41 14.21 -8.25
N ALA A 44 2.46 13.18 -7.39
CA ALA A 44 3.62 12.94 -6.53
C ALA A 44 4.84 12.38 -7.29
N PHE A 45 4.59 11.53 -8.28
CA PHE A 45 5.59 10.80 -9.06
C PHE A 45 5.20 10.84 -10.55
N PRO A 46 5.52 11.93 -11.26
CA PRO A 46 4.95 12.23 -12.57
C PRO A 46 5.44 11.35 -13.72
N ASP A 47 6.52 10.59 -13.51
CA ASP A 47 7.17 9.82 -14.56
C ASP A 47 7.65 8.44 -14.08
N GLU A 48 8.10 7.61 -15.03
CA GLU A 48 8.60 6.27 -14.74
C GLU A 48 9.81 6.27 -13.80
N ILE A 49 10.66 7.29 -13.88
CA ILE A 49 11.89 7.39 -13.09
C ILE A 49 11.54 7.64 -11.62
N SER A 50 10.73 8.65 -11.33
CA SER A 50 10.25 8.99 -9.99
C SER A 50 9.44 7.85 -9.36
N CYS A 51 8.59 7.17 -10.13
CA CYS A 51 7.88 5.98 -9.66
C CYS A 51 8.85 4.85 -9.30
N ARG A 52 9.86 4.60 -10.16
CA ARG A 52 10.88 3.57 -9.95
C ARG A 52 11.72 3.87 -8.71
N ASP A 53 12.16 5.11 -8.53
CA ASP A 53 12.99 5.53 -7.40
C ASP A 53 12.21 5.46 -6.08
N ARG A 54 10.95 5.89 -6.07
CA ARG A 54 10.04 5.69 -4.92
C ARG A 54 9.93 4.21 -4.55
N PHE A 55 9.71 3.35 -5.55
CA PHE A 55 9.57 1.91 -5.32
C PHE A 55 10.86 1.30 -4.75
N ILE A 56 12.02 1.71 -5.25
CA ILE A 56 13.33 1.29 -4.72
C ILE A 56 13.51 1.73 -3.28
N ALA A 57 13.24 3.00 -2.97
CA ALA A 57 13.38 3.53 -1.62
C ALA A 57 12.50 2.79 -0.60
N ILE A 58 11.28 2.40 -1.00
CA ILE A 58 10.36 1.65 -0.13
C ILE A 58 10.74 0.17 -0.01
N ARG A 59 11.30 -0.41 -1.08
CA ARG A 59 11.76 -1.79 -1.07
C ARG A 59 13.02 -1.98 -0.23
N TRP A 60 13.94 -1.02 -0.32
CA TRP A 60 15.28 -1.07 0.24
C TRP A 60 15.61 0.26 0.95
N PRO A 61 15.03 0.51 2.13
CA PRO A 61 15.25 1.76 2.88
C PRO A 61 16.73 1.97 3.23
N ASP A 62 17.47 0.88 3.47
CA ASP A 62 18.90 0.90 3.84
C ASP A 62 19.83 0.66 2.62
N GLY A 63 19.33 0.88 1.41
CA GLY A 63 20.07 0.69 0.17
C GLY A 63 19.90 -0.69 -0.46
N VAL A 64 20.17 -0.77 -1.77
CA VAL A 64 19.82 -1.92 -2.63
C VAL A 64 20.50 -3.21 -2.14
N CYS A 65 19.68 -4.21 -1.83
CA CYS A 65 20.13 -5.54 -1.43
C CYS A 65 19.83 -6.58 -2.53
N CYS A 66 20.82 -7.43 -2.87
CA CYS A 66 20.64 -8.47 -3.88
C CYS A 66 19.62 -9.53 -3.42
N PRO A 67 18.51 -9.75 -4.15
CA PRO A 67 17.49 -10.71 -3.73
C PRO A 67 17.95 -12.17 -3.83
N ALA A 68 19.08 -12.45 -4.47
CA ALA A 68 19.59 -13.81 -4.65
C ALA A 68 20.59 -14.25 -3.57
N CYS A 69 21.29 -13.30 -2.92
CA CYS A 69 22.36 -13.63 -1.96
C CYS A 69 22.40 -12.72 -0.72
N GLY A 70 21.57 -11.67 -0.65
CA GLY A 70 21.52 -10.74 0.48
C GLY A 70 22.60 -9.66 0.50
N ASP A 71 23.58 -9.71 -0.41
CA ASP A 71 24.70 -8.75 -0.41
C ASP A 71 24.26 -7.34 -0.88
N HIS A 72 24.80 -6.30 -0.24
CA HIS A 72 24.54 -4.89 -0.54
C HIS A 72 25.54 -4.26 -1.54
N SER A 73 26.60 -4.99 -1.91
CA SER A 73 27.59 -4.58 -2.89
C SER A 73 27.00 -4.67 -4.30
N VAL A 74 26.20 -3.67 -4.67
CA VAL A 74 25.41 -3.64 -5.89
C VAL A 74 25.74 -2.40 -6.71
N ASN A 75 25.94 -2.59 -8.02
CA ASN A 75 26.08 -1.50 -8.98
C ASN A 75 24.79 -1.32 -9.77
N MET A 76 24.40 -0.07 -10.03
CA MET A 76 23.39 0.23 -11.04
C MET A 76 24.01 0.11 -12.45
N LEU A 77 23.23 -0.44 -13.38
CA LEU A 77 23.53 -0.51 -14.81
C LEU A 77 22.52 0.41 -15.55
N PRO A 78 22.80 1.73 -15.69
CA PRO A 78 21.81 2.72 -16.10
C PRO A 78 21.20 2.44 -17.48
N LYS A 79 22.01 1.97 -18.44
CA LYS A 79 21.54 1.65 -19.81
C LYS A 79 20.51 0.53 -19.88
N ARG A 80 20.34 -0.25 -18.81
CA ARG A 80 19.43 -1.41 -18.76
C ARG A 80 18.40 -1.30 -17.63
N ASP A 81 18.46 -0.26 -16.81
CA ASP A 81 17.71 -0.12 -15.55
C ASP A 81 17.81 -1.32 -14.59
N LEU A 82 18.91 -2.06 -14.68
CA LEU A 82 19.19 -3.22 -13.85
C LEU A 82 20.24 -2.91 -12.78
N PHE A 83 20.30 -3.79 -11.80
CA PHE A 83 21.34 -3.87 -10.81
C PHE A 83 22.23 -5.08 -11.08
N GLN A 84 23.52 -4.97 -10.76
CA GLN A 84 24.46 -6.08 -10.76
C GLN A 84 25.06 -6.27 -9.37
N CYS A 85 24.87 -7.45 -8.79
CA CYS A 85 25.52 -7.83 -7.56
C CYS A 85 27.00 -8.13 -7.81
N ARG A 86 27.90 -7.55 -7.01
CA ARG A 86 29.35 -7.80 -7.10
C ARG A 86 29.73 -9.17 -6.54
N GLN A 87 28.97 -9.68 -5.55
CA GLN A 87 29.19 -10.98 -4.90
C GLN A 87 28.79 -12.15 -5.82
N CYS A 88 27.50 -12.29 -6.15
CA CYS A 88 27.01 -13.44 -6.91
C CYS A 88 26.99 -13.22 -8.43
N ARG A 89 27.41 -12.03 -8.90
CA ARG A 89 27.45 -11.61 -10.32
C ARG A 89 26.09 -11.57 -11.04
N LYS A 90 24.99 -11.96 -10.38
CA LYS A 90 23.64 -11.93 -10.95
C LYS A 90 23.15 -10.50 -11.17
N GLN A 91 22.43 -10.31 -12.27
CA GLN A 91 21.69 -9.08 -12.55
C GLN A 91 20.24 -9.20 -12.08
N PHE A 92 19.65 -8.11 -11.61
CA PHE A 92 18.27 -8.09 -11.15
C PHE A 92 17.62 -6.73 -11.36
N SER A 93 16.30 -6.70 -11.52
CA SER A 93 15.53 -5.45 -11.64
C SER A 93 15.01 -5.00 -10.26
N PRO A 94 14.47 -3.78 -10.15
CA PRO A 94 13.77 -3.34 -8.94
C PRO A 94 12.64 -4.28 -8.51
N THR A 95 12.05 -5.06 -9.43
CA THR A 95 10.94 -5.99 -9.14
C THR A 95 11.39 -7.43 -8.90
N SER A 96 12.67 -7.77 -9.08
CA SER A 96 13.17 -9.13 -8.91
C SER A 96 12.95 -9.71 -7.52
N GLY A 97 12.34 -10.88 -7.39
CA GLY A 97 12.02 -11.47 -6.09
C GLY A 97 10.79 -10.86 -5.39
N THR A 98 9.97 -10.08 -6.10
CA THR A 98 8.65 -9.63 -5.64
C THR A 98 7.55 -10.33 -6.43
N GLN A 99 6.29 -10.11 -6.08
CA GLN A 99 5.14 -10.57 -6.89
C GLN A 99 5.08 -9.91 -8.27
N LEU A 100 5.79 -8.80 -8.47
CA LEU A 100 5.90 -8.10 -9.76
C LEU A 100 6.99 -8.69 -10.66
N HIS A 101 7.75 -9.68 -10.17
CA HIS A 101 8.82 -10.29 -10.94
C HIS A 101 8.29 -10.94 -12.22
N ARG A 102 9.01 -10.73 -13.34
CA ARG A 102 8.64 -11.24 -14.68
C ARG A 102 7.29 -10.75 -15.21
N THR A 103 6.71 -9.72 -14.60
CA THR A 103 5.58 -9.02 -15.19
C THR A 103 6.09 -8.02 -16.25
N ARG A 104 5.24 -7.69 -17.22
CA ARG A 104 5.57 -6.72 -18.29
C ARG A 104 5.11 -5.29 -17.97
N LEU A 105 4.34 -5.11 -16.89
CA LEU A 105 3.87 -3.80 -16.48
C LEU A 105 5.00 -3.04 -15.79
N SER A 106 5.12 -1.75 -16.09
CA SER A 106 6.08 -0.86 -15.45
C SER A 106 5.73 -0.61 -13.98
N VAL A 107 6.70 -0.10 -13.21
CA VAL A 107 6.47 0.26 -11.81
C VAL A 107 5.42 1.36 -11.72
N LEU A 108 5.45 2.38 -12.60
CA LEU A 108 4.41 3.41 -12.66
C LEU A 108 3.02 2.81 -12.80
N MET A 109 2.85 1.83 -13.70
CA MET A 109 1.56 1.17 -13.89
C MET A 109 1.09 0.42 -12.64
N TRP A 110 2.02 -0.20 -11.90
CA TRP A 110 1.70 -0.84 -10.62
C TRP A 110 1.30 0.17 -9.55
N LEU A 111 1.94 1.34 -9.49
CA LEU A 111 1.56 2.39 -8.53
C LEU A 111 0.18 2.98 -8.87
N PHE A 112 -0.10 3.28 -10.14
CA PHE A 112 -1.42 3.76 -10.58
C PHE A 112 -2.52 2.73 -10.35
N ALA A 113 -2.24 1.45 -10.61
CA ALA A 113 -3.16 0.38 -10.30
C ALA A 113 -3.46 0.27 -8.79
N THR A 114 -2.44 0.43 -7.96
CA THR A 114 -2.58 0.35 -6.50
C THR A 114 -3.42 1.52 -5.98
N GLU A 115 -3.16 2.73 -6.44
CA GLU A 115 -3.99 3.90 -6.18
C GLU A 115 -5.44 3.66 -6.59
N ALA A 116 -5.69 3.19 -7.81
CA ALA A 116 -7.03 2.93 -8.32
C ALA A 116 -7.80 1.92 -7.44
N VAL A 117 -7.15 0.84 -7.02
CA VAL A 117 -7.77 -0.17 -6.14
C VAL A 117 -8.02 0.39 -4.74
N ILE A 118 -7.11 1.18 -4.17
CA ILE A 118 -7.31 1.83 -2.86
C ILE A 118 -8.49 2.82 -2.91
N GLN A 119 -8.54 3.66 -3.95
CA GLN A 119 -9.65 4.59 -4.18
C GLN A 119 -11.00 3.88 -4.27
N TRP A 120 -11.06 2.78 -5.02
CA TRP A 120 -12.28 1.97 -5.11
C TRP A 120 -12.64 1.33 -3.77
N ASN A 121 -11.66 0.73 -3.09
CA ASN A 121 -11.87 0.00 -1.84
C ASN A 121 -12.38 0.89 -0.70
N ALA A 122 -12.03 2.18 -0.68
CA ALA A 122 -12.57 3.16 0.27
C ALA A 122 -14.10 3.32 0.16
N GLN A 123 -14.66 3.05 -1.02
CA GLN A 123 -16.09 3.17 -1.33
C GLN A 123 -16.75 1.81 -1.66
N ARG A 124 -16.03 0.70 -1.44
CA ARG A 124 -16.50 -0.67 -1.72
C ARG A 124 -17.85 -1.02 -1.08
N TYR A 125 -18.15 -0.45 0.07
CA TYR A 125 -19.46 -0.66 0.72
C TYR A 125 -20.63 -0.15 -0.13
N MET A 126 -20.43 0.89 -0.94
CA MET A 126 -21.45 1.49 -1.81
C MET A 126 -21.45 0.87 -3.22
N TYR A 127 -20.28 0.60 -3.80
CA TYR A 127 -20.15 0.17 -5.20
C TYR A 127 -19.81 -1.31 -5.40
N GLY A 128 -19.62 -2.06 -4.32
CA GLY A 128 -19.15 -3.44 -4.38
C GLY A 128 -17.68 -3.54 -4.78
N GLU A 129 -17.25 -4.74 -5.18
CA GLU A 129 -15.87 -4.97 -5.62
C GLU A 129 -15.57 -4.30 -6.97
N ILE A 130 -14.32 -3.91 -7.18
CA ILE A 130 -13.90 -3.45 -8.51
C ILE A 130 -13.97 -4.61 -9.51
N THR A 131 -14.73 -4.38 -10.58
CA THR A 131 -14.80 -5.35 -11.68
C THR A 131 -13.52 -5.31 -12.50
N ILE A 132 -13.19 -6.42 -13.16
CA ILE A 132 -12.02 -6.50 -14.03
C ILE A 132 -12.13 -5.51 -15.19
N ASP A 133 -13.32 -5.38 -15.77
CA ASP A 133 -13.59 -4.45 -16.87
C ASP A 133 -13.40 -2.99 -16.43
N ALA A 134 -13.95 -2.60 -15.27
CA ALA A 134 -13.78 -1.24 -14.74
C ALA A 134 -12.29 -0.93 -14.46
N LEU A 135 -11.55 -1.87 -13.88
CA LEU A 135 -10.12 -1.71 -13.65
C LEU A 135 -9.33 -1.63 -14.97
N GLY A 136 -9.65 -2.49 -15.94
CA GLY A 136 -9.01 -2.52 -17.26
C GLY A 136 -9.22 -1.20 -18.01
N LYS A 137 -10.46 -0.71 -18.07
CA LYS A 137 -10.81 0.59 -18.66
C LYS A 137 -10.09 1.74 -17.96
N ARG A 138 -10.06 1.75 -16.63
CA ARG A 138 -9.40 2.80 -15.85
C ARG A 138 -7.89 2.89 -16.11
N LEU A 139 -7.24 1.74 -16.28
CA LEU A 139 -5.80 1.66 -16.48
C LEU A 139 -5.38 1.62 -17.96
N GLY A 140 -6.33 1.51 -18.89
CA GLY A 140 -6.03 1.33 -20.31
C GLY A 140 -5.31 0.01 -20.61
N ILE A 141 -5.62 -1.06 -19.88
CA ILE A 141 -4.97 -2.38 -20.01
C ILE A 141 -5.96 -3.48 -20.39
N HIS A 142 -5.46 -4.50 -21.09
CA HIS A 142 -6.24 -5.68 -21.45
C HIS A 142 -6.70 -6.48 -20.21
N THR A 143 -7.82 -7.19 -20.36
CA THR A 143 -8.49 -8.00 -19.33
C THR A 143 -7.54 -8.92 -18.55
N GLU A 144 -6.65 -9.65 -19.23
CA GLU A 144 -5.70 -10.56 -18.59
C GLU A 144 -4.68 -9.83 -17.70
N ALA A 145 -4.26 -8.63 -18.11
CA ALA A 145 -3.42 -7.78 -17.30
C ALA A 145 -4.20 -7.26 -16.08
N ALA A 146 -5.45 -6.81 -16.28
CA ALA A 146 -6.33 -6.36 -15.20
C ALA A 146 -6.62 -7.46 -14.16
N LEU A 147 -6.84 -8.71 -14.59
CA LEU A 147 -6.99 -9.88 -13.72
C LEU A 147 -5.77 -10.06 -12.80
N ARG A 148 -4.57 -10.04 -13.40
CA ARG A 148 -3.31 -10.18 -12.67
C ARG A 148 -3.07 -9.01 -11.73
N VAL A 149 -3.34 -7.78 -12.21
CA VAL A 149 -3.21 -6.56 -11.43
C VAL A 149 -4.10 -6.61 -10.20
N ARG A 150 -5.41 -6.87 -10.37
CA ARG A 150 -6.35 -6.95 -9.25
C ARG A 150 -5.90 -7.97 -8.22
N ARG A 151 -5.48 -9.16 -8.66
CA ARG A 151 -5.01 -10.22 -7.76
C ARG A 151 -3.81 -9.79 -6.93
N ILE A 152 -2.75 -9.29 -7.57
CA ILE A 152 -1.50 -8.92 -6.90
C ILE A 152 -1.72 -7.72 -5.99
N VAL A 153 -2.39 -6.68 -6.47
CA VAL A 153 -2.65 -5.46 -5.69
C VAL A 153 -3.53 -5.77 -4.48
N SER A 154 -4.65 -6.47 -4.66
CA SER A 154 -5.55 -6.81 -3.54
C SER A 154 -4.84 -7.66 -2.48
N HIS A 155 -3.96 -8.56 -2.88
CA HIS A 155 -3.16 -9.32 -1.93
C HIS A 155 -2.11 -8.44 -1.25
N ASP A 156 -1.37 -7.60 -1.98
CA ASP A 156 -0.33 -6.73 -1.40
C ASP A 156 -0.87 -5.77 -0.34
N ILE A 157 -2.03 -5.16 -0.59
CA ILE A 157 -2.64 -4.18 0.34
C ILE A 157 -3.36 -4.84 1.52
N SER A 158 -3.60 -6.16 1.47
CA SER A 158 -4.22 -6.91 2.55
C SER A 158 -3.34 -6.95 3.81
N VAL A 159 -3.92 -7.34 4.95
CA VAL A 159 -3.20 -7.47 6.23
C VAL A 159 -2.03 -8.45 6.13
N ASN A 160 -2.19 -9.53 5.36
CA ASN A 160 -1.17 -10.59 5.19
C ASN A 160 -0.28 -10.35 3.95
N GLY A 161 -0.47 -9.24 3.25
CA GLY A 161 0.31 -8.88 2.07
C GLY A 161 1.68 -8.32 2.42
N SER A 162 2.57 -8.26 1.42
CA SER A 162 3.90 -7.65 1.60
C SER A 162 3.83 -6.14 1.87
N GLY A 163 2.72 -5.50 1.49
CA GLY A 163 2.49 -4.05 1.59
C GLY A 163 3.48 -3.22 0.80
N LEU A 164 4.23 -3.80 -0.14
CA LEU A 164 5.27 -3.10 -0.87
C LEU A 164 4.67 -2.01 -1.78
N LEU A 165 3.62 -2.35 -2.52
CA LEU A 165 2.88 -1.38 -3.34
C LEU A 165 2.10 -0.42 -2.45
N ARG A 166 1.44 -0.94 -1.40
CA ARG A 166 0.74 -0.11 -0.41
C ARG A 166 1.63 1.02 0.12
N ARG A 167 2.81 0.69 0.65
CA ARG A 167 3.77 1.68 1.20
C ARG A 167 4.36 2.60 0.11
N ALA A 168 4.42 2.13 -1.13
CA ALA A 168 4.88 2.97 -2.24
C ALA A 168 3.90 4.10 -2.55
N VAL A 169 2.58 3.85 -2.48
CA VAL A 169 1.54 4.85 -2.80
C VAL A 169 0.98 5.58 -1.58
N CYS A 170 0.91 4.95 -0.40
CA CYS A 170 0.49 5.59 0.85
C CYS A 170 1.67 6.40 1.41
N THR A 171 1.70 7.69 1.10
CA THR A 171 2.82 8.61 1.36
C THR A 171 2.54 9.59 2.48
N ARG A 172 1.26 9.89 2.73
CA ARG A 172 0.84 10.87 3.73
C ARG A 172 0.60 10.21 5.07
N ASP A 173 0.79 10.98 6.12
CA ASP A 173 0.27 10.66 7.45
C ASP A 173 -1.02 11.47 7.67
N PRO A 174 -2.20 10.82 7.78
CA PRO A 174 -3.43 11.53 8.06
C PRO A 174 -3.37 12.13 9.47
N ASP A 175 -3.73 13.41 9.59
CA ASP A 175 -3.80 14.13 10.88
C ASP A 175 -4.98 13.64 11.74
N VAL A 176 -4.86 12.42 12.26
CA VAL A 176 -5.82 11.80 13.18
C VAL A 176 -5.65 12.47 14.55
N PRO A 177 -6.70 13.10 15.11
CA PRO A 177 -6.61 13.69 16.44
C PRO A 177 -6.13 12.68 17.49
N ARG A 178 -5.17 13.07 18.33
CA ARG A 178 -4.57 12.19 19.36
C ARG A 178 -5.59 11.59 20.34
N ALA A 179 -6.75 12.23 20.50
CA ALA A 179 -7.83 11.73 21.34
C ALA A 179 -8.53 10.48 20.77
N ILE A 180 -8.40 10.24 19.46
CA ILE A 180 -9.01 9.11 18.78
C ILE A 180 -8.09 7.90 18.86
N GLN A 181 -8.55 6.85 19.54
CA GLN A 181 -7.82 5.59 19.61
C GLN A 181 -7.83 4.87 18.26
N PRO A 182 -6.67 4.45 17.71
CA PRO A 182 -6.61 3.72 16.45
C PRO A 182 -7.48 2.46 16.47
N TRP A 183 -8.04 2.15 15.31
CA TRP A 183 -8.82 0.93 15.07
C TRP A 183 -10.07 0.73 15.96
N THR A 184 -10.64 1.82 16.47
CA THR A 184 -11.90 1.84 17.23
C THR A 184 -13.08 2.36 16.42
N SER A 185 -14.30 2.28 16.96
CA SER A 185 -15.50 2.87 16.38
C SER A 185 -15.37 4.38 16.18
N GLN A 186 -14.70 5.09 17.10
CA GLN A 186 -14.42 6.53 16.95
C GLN A 186 -13.52 6.81 15.75
N HIS A 187 -12.47 6.00 15.56
CA HIS A 187 -11.59 6.12 14.39
C HIS A 187 -12.33 5.83 13.08
N PHE A 188 -13.21 4.82 13.08
CA PHE A 188 -14.10 4.54 11.95
C PHE A 188 -14.98 5.74 11.58
N GLN A 189 -15.65 6.37 12.56
CA GLN A 189 -16.49 7.53 12.29
C GLN A 189 -15.68 8.72 11.76
N TRP A 190 -14.51 8.98 12.33
CA TRP A 190 -13.61 10.01 11.85
C TRP A 190 -13.17 9.77 10.41
N ALA A 191 -12.69 8.56 10.09
CA ALA A 191 -12.24 8.23 8.75
C ALA A 191 -13.38 8.33 7.73
N LYS A 192 -14.56 7.83 8.07
CA LYS A 192 -15.78 7.94 7.25
C LYS A 192 -16.12 9.40 6.92
N ALA A 193 -16.04 10.29 7.91
CA ALA A 193 -16.30 11.71 7.71
C ALA A 193 -15.27 12.40 6.80
N LYS A 194 -14.01 11.93 6.82
CA LYS A 194 -12.93 12.49 5.96
C LYS A 194 -12.95 11.96 4.53
N VAL A 195 -13.38 10.72 4.32
CA VAL A 195 -13.50 10.11 2.98
C VAL A 195 -14.74 10.60 2.24
N SER A 196 -15.76 11.09 2.97
CA SER A 196 -17.01 11.57 2.38
C SER A 196 -16.96 13.09 2.17
N PRO A 197 -16.63 13.57 0.96
CA PRO A 197 -17.65 14.31 0.20
C PRO A 197 -17.60 14.08 -1.33
N GLY A 198 -18.74 13.63 -1.89
CA GLY A 198 -19.30 14.11 -3.17
C GLY A 198 -18.66 13.74 -4.51
N VAL A 199 -17.43 13.26 -4.57
CA VAL A 199 -16.83 12.79 -5.84
C VAL A 199 -16.56 11.30 -5.70
N GLY A 200 -17.46 10.47 -6.25
CA GLY A 200 -17.18 9.05 -6.45
C GLY A 200 -15.88 8.90 -7.26
N PRO A 201 -15.21 7.72 -7.26
CA PRO A 201 -14.13 7.48 -8.21
C PRO A 201 -14.66 7.89 -9.56
N ALA A 202 -14.02 8.84 -10.25
CA ALA A 202 -14.50 9.36 -11.53
C ALA A 202 -14.98 8.17 -12.37
N LEU A 203 -16.30 8.03 -12.44
CA LEU A 203 -16.94 6.99 -13.21
C LEU A 203 -16.60 7.38 -14.64
N ILE A 204 -15.81 6.54 -15.28
CA ILE A 204 -15.47 6.68 -16.69
C ILE A 204 -16.77 6.65 -17.48
#